data_AF-M4B7A1-F1
#
_entry.id   AF-M4B7A1-F1
#
_cell.length_a   1.000
_cell.length_b   1.000
_cell.length_c   1.000
_cell.angle_alpha   90.00
_cell.angle_beta   90.00
_cell.angle_gamma   90.00
#
_symmetry.space_group_name_H-M   'P 1'
#
loop_
_entity.id
_entity.type
_entity.pdbx_description
1 polymer ?
#
loop_
_entity_poly.entity_id
_entity_poly.type
_entity_poly.pdbx_seq_one_letter_code
_entity_poly.pdbx_strand_id
1 'polypeptide(L)'
;MESGKLTLPPINAIVRGIMSATRVAAPGSAGQCTNGQYDVSADGNKFTLCALSDQQFLLTGSNMDIAVDFANFWGTPPNFGSRSGCKKVVKPVSVTSIGKSLLTTK
;
A
#
# COMPACT_ATOMS: atom_id res chain seq x y z
N MET A 1 22.79 -2.09 24.33
CA MET A 1 21.74 -1.27 23.70
C MET A 1 21.52 -1.85 22.32
N GLU A 2 20.50 -2.67 22.14
CA GLU A 2 20.22 -3.31 20.86
C GLU A 2 19.64 -2.26 19.91
N SER A 3 20.32 -2.01 18.79
CA SER A 3 19.86 -1.11 17.74
C SER A 3 18.44 -1.52 17.35
N GLY A 4 17.46 -0.65 17.57
CA GLY A 4 16.04 -0.94 17.29
C GLY A 4 15.89 -1.48 15.87
N LYS A 5 15.53 -2.75 15.76
CA LYS A 5 15.43 -3.44 14.48
C LYS A 5 14.23 -2.88 13.72
N LEU A 6 14.48 -2.04 12.72
CA LEU A 6 13.44 -1.56 11.80
C LEU A 6 12.82 -2.79 11.11
N THR A 7 11.62 -3.17 11.56
CA THR A 7 10.91 -4.33 11.04
C THR A 7 9.91 -3.84 10.01
N LEU A 8 10.32 -3.91 8.74
CA LEU A 8 9.44 -3.58 7.62
C LEU A 8 8.38 -4.67 7.46
N PRO A 9 7.07 -4.33 7.43
CA PRO A 9 6.06 -5.32 7.13
C PRO A 9 6.32 -5.93 5.75
N PRO A 10 6.03 -7.24 5.55
CA PRO A 10 6.12 -7.84 4.22
C PRO A 10 5.25 -7.06 3.23
N ILE A 11 5.70 -6.88 1.98
CA ILE A 11 4.96 -6.14 0.93
C ILE A 11 3.52 -6.66 0.81
N ASN A 12 3.31 -7.98 0.85
CA ASN A 12 1.96 -8.54 0.79
C ASN A 12 1.08 -8.17 2.00
N ALA A 13 1.66 -7.93 3.16
CA ALA A 13 0.92 -7.45 4.33
C ALA A 13 0.49 -6.00 4.12
N ILE A 14 1.36 -5.15 3.56
CA ILE A 14 1.02 -3.76 3.20
C ILE A 14 -0.10 -3.75 2.17
N VAL A 15 0.05 -4.51 1.08
CA VAL A 15 -0.98 -4.60 0.03
C VAL A 15 -2.30 -5.10 0.60
N ARG A 16 -2.30 -6.15 1.44
CA ARG A 16 -3.52 -6.62 2.13
C ARG A 16 -4.14 -5.54 3.00
N GLY A 17 -3.33 -4.81 3.76
CA GLY A 17 -3.78 -3.71 4.61
C GLY A 17 -4.49 -2.62 3.81
N ILE A 18 -3.93 -2.23 2.66
CA ILE A 18 -4.57 -1.27 1.74
C ILE A 18 -5.89 -1.83 1.22
N MET A 19 -5.94 -3.12 0.87
CA MET A 19 -7.18 -3.76 0.42
C MET A 19 -8.25 -3.86 1.53
N SER A 20 -7.88 -3.70 2.80
CA SER A 20 -8.82 -3.70 3.93
C SER A 20 -8.88 -2.34 4.64
N ALA A 21 -8.49 -1.27 3.97
CA ALA A 21 -8.44 0.06 4.57
C ALA A 21 -9.84 0.54 4.99
N THR A 22 -9.93 1.29 6.08
CA THR A 22 -11.19 1.87 6.56
C THR A 22 -11.14 3.38 6.41
N ARG A 23 -12.14 3.99 5.76
CA ARG A 23 -12.18 5.45 5.57
C ARG A 23 -12.38 6.16 6.92
N VAL A 24 -11.49 7.09 7.22
CA VAL A 24 -11.54 7.97 8.41
C VAL A 24 -12.02 9.37 8.03
N ALA A 25 -11.65 9.85 6.83
CA ALA A 25 -12.11 11.14 6.33
C ALA A 25 -12.49 11.07 4.84
N ALA A 26 -13.49 11.85 4.48
CA ALA A 26 -13.91 12.05 3.10
C ALA A 26 -12.89 12.91 2.32
N PRO A 27 -12.90 12.83 0.98
CA PRO A 27 -12.10 13.72 0.13
C PRO A 27 -12.33 15.19 0.49
N GLY A 28 -11.28 16.00 0.48
CA GLY A 28 -11.34 17.43 0.83
C GLY A 28 -11.64 17.75 2.30
N SER A 29 -11.88 16.75 3.15
CA SER A 29 -12.17 16.95 4.59
C SER A 29 -10.93 16.85 5.48
N ALA A 30 -9.84 16.25 4.99
CA ALA A 30 -8.61 15.99 5.73
C ALA A 30 -7.41 16.68 5.09
N GLY A 31 -7.30 18.01 5.27
CA GLY A 31 -6.10 18.78 4.92
C GLY A 31 -5.47 18.44 3.56
N GLN A 32 -4.27 17.85 3.58
CA GLN A 32 -3.47 17.48 2.39
C GLN A 32 -3.91 16.17 1.70
N CYS A 33 -4.84 15.40 2.28
CA CYS A 33 -5.30 14.13 1.72
C CYS A 33 -6.48 14.33 0.77
N THR A 34 -6.17 14.76 -0.46
CA THR A 34 -7.15 15.09 -1.52
C THR A 34 -8.26 14.05 -1.67
N ASN A 35 -7.88 12.77 -1.74
CA ASN A 35 -8.78 11.64 -2.01
C ASN A 35 -9.23 10.90 -0.72
N GLY A 36 -9.03 11.55 0.43
CA GLY A 36 -9.44 11.07 1.74
C GLY A 36 -8.33 10.40 2.54
N GLN A 37 -8.67 10.07 3.79
CA GLN A 37 -7.76 9.48 4.77
C GLN A 37 -8.35 8.14 5.25
N TYR A 38 -7.48 7.15 5.46
CA TYR A 38 -7.88 5.80 5.79
C TYR A 38 -6.97 5.18 6.86
N ASP A 39 -7.53 4.34 7.72
CA ASP A 39 -6.78 3.49 8.63
C ASP A 39 -6.36 2.21 7.91
N VAL A 40 -5.08 1.87 8.03
CA VAL A 40 -4.47 0.68 7.44
C VAL A 40 -3.72 -0.10 8.52
N SER A 41 -3.89 -1.43 8.52
CA SER A 41 -3.13 -2.34 9.37
C SER A 41 -2.36 -3.32 8.50
N ALA A 42 -1.04 -3.40 8.70
CA ALA A 42 -0.16 -4.32 7.99
C ALA A 42 0.73 -5.05 8.98
N ASP A 43 0.45 -6.35 9.17
CA ASP A 43 1.22 -7.23 10.06
C ASP A 43 1.31 -6.70 11.51
N GLY A 44 0.19 -6.18 12.02
CA GLY A 44 0.11 -5.59 13.36
C GLY A 44 0.59 -4.13 13.46
N ASN A 45 1.22 -3.60 12.40
CA ASN A 45 1.62 -2.21 12.34
C ASN A 45 0.46 -1.34 11.83
N LYS A 46 0.21 -0.22 12.51
CA LYS A 46 -0.84 0.72 12.14
C LYS A 46 -0.27 1.85 11.32
N PHE A 47 -0.97 2.18 10.24
CA PHE A 47 -0.66 3.26 9.33
C PHE A 47 -1.90 4.12 9.09
N THR A 48 -1.68 5.41 8.90
CA THR A 48 -2.64 6.31 8.28
C THR A 48 -2.31 6.44 6.81
N LEU A 49 -3.22 6.02 5.93
CA LEU A 49 -3.10 6.25 4.49
C LEU A 49 -3.73 7.59 4.14
N CYS A 50 -2.91 8.50 3.61
CA CYS A 50 -3.30 9.76 3.02
C CYS A 50 -3.29 9.62 1.50
N ALA A 51 -4.47 9.70 0.88
CA ALA A 51 -4.56 9.61 -0.56
C ALA A 51 -4.31 11.00 -1.19
N LEU A 52 -3.07 11.25 -1.61
CA LEU A 52 -2.60 12.56 -2.05
C LEU A 52 -3.13 12.92 -3.45
N SER A 53 -3.13 11.94 -4.36
CA SER A 53 -3.68 12.07 -5.72
C SER A 53 -4.14 10.70 -6.23
N ASP A 54 -4.52 10.63 -7.51
CA ASP A 54 -4.88 9.39 -8.19
C ASP A 54 -3.70 8.45 -8.44
N GLN A 55 -2.47 8.99 -8.29
CA GLN A 55 -1.23 8.26 -8.57
C GLN A 55 -0.30 8.20 -7.35
N GLN A 56 -0.72 8.75 -6.21
CA GLN A 56 0.17 8.85 -5.07
C GLN A 56 -0.58 8.68 -3.75
N PHE A 57 -0.07 7.76 -2.92
CA PHE A 57 -0.49 7.61 -1.52
C PHE A 57 0.71 7.70 -0.59
N LEU A 58 0.47 8.22 0.61
CA LEU A 58 1.42 8.20 1.71
C LEU A 58 0.83 7.40 2.86
N LEU A 59 1.50 6.33 3.28
CA LEU A 59 1.19 5.62 4.53
C LEU A 59 2.12 6.13 5.62
N THR A 60 1.58 6.84 6.60
CA THR A 60 2.32 7.36 7.74
C THR A 60 2.17 6.42 8.93
N GLY A 61 3.28 5.95 9.49
CA GLY A 61 3.32 5.05 10.64
C GLY A 61 4.17 5.62 11.76
N SER A 62 4.12 5.02 12.96
CA SER A 62 4.92 5.50 14.10
C SER A 62 6.43 5.31 13.90
N ASN A 63 6.81 4.33 13.09
CA ASN A 63 8.20 3.89 12.92
C ASN A 63 8.73 4.15 11.51
N MET A 64 7.85 4.26 10.52
CA MET A 64 8.20 4.43 9.13
C MET A 64 7.05 5.04 8.34
N ASP A 65 7.42 5.76 7.29
CA ASP A 65 6.50 6.24 6.26
C ASP A 65 6.76 5.51 4.96
N ILE A 66 5.70 5.24 4.20
CA ILE A 66 5.77 4.57 2.91
C ILE A 66 5.08 5.47 1.87
N ALA A 67 5.86 6.06 0.99
CA ALA A 67 5.35 6.73 -0.20
C ALA A 67 5.16 5.70 -1.33
N VAL A 68 4.00 5.74 -1.98
CA VAL A 68 3.67 4.88 -3.12
C VAL A 68 3.30 5.77 -4.29
N ASP A 69 4.08 5.66 -5.37
CA ASP A 69 3.81 6.32 -6.64
C ASP A 69 3.46 5.28 -7.71
N PHE A 70 2.30 5.44 -8.35
CA PHE A 70 1.90 4.60 -9.48
C PHE A 70 2.61 5.04 -10.74
N ALA A 71 3.41 4.14 -11.30
CA ALA A 71 4.03 4.38 -12.60
C ALA A 71 2.98 4.38 -13.71
N ASN A 72 3.06 5.37 -14.60
CA ASN A 72 2.21 5.49 -15.79
C ASN A 72 2.61 4.53 -16.92
N PHE A 73 3.66 3.75 -16.72
CA PHE A 73 4.12 2.74 -17.65
C PHE A 73 4.10 1.38 -16.99
N TRP A 74 3.63 0.38 -17.75
CA TRP A 74 3.82 -1.01 -17.39
C TRP A 74 5.29 -1.28 -17.68
N GLY A 75 6.13 -1.28 -16.65
CA GLY A 75 7.50 -1.77 -16.79
C GLY A 75 7.44 -3.13 -17.48
N THR A 76 8.34 -3.39 -18.43
CA THR A 76 8.47 -4.74 -18.97
C THR A 76 8.65 -5.67 -17.76
N PRO A 77 7.71 -6.60 -17.49
CA PRO A 77 7.90 -7.50 -16.37
C PRO A 77 9.27 -8.14 -16.58
N PRO A 78 10.17 -8.09 -15.58
CA PRO A 78 11.49 -8.66 -15.76
C PRO A 78 11.30 -10.10 -16.23
N ASN A 79 12.03 -10.49 -17.29
CA ASN A 79 11.94 -11.83 -17.83
C ASN A 79 12.36 -12.79 -16.71
N PHE A 80 11.38 -13.37 -16.01
CA PHE A 80 11.61 -14.19 -14.81
C PHE A 80 12.25 -15.55 -15.14
N GLY A 81 12.74 -15.74 -16.37
CA GLY A 81 13.20 -17.03 -16.87
C GLY A 81 12.03 -17.98 -17.12
N SER A 82 12.35 -19.17 -17.61
CA SER A 82 11.39 -20.25 -17.85
C SER A 82 10.54 -20.55 -16.61
N ARG A 83 9.25 -20.87 -16.81
CA ARG A 83 8.30 -21.36 -15.77
C ARG A 83 8.88 -22.46 -14.85
N SER A 84 9.87 -23.20 -15.31
CA SER A 84 10.63 -24.16 -14.51
C SER A 84 11.67 -23.45 -13.65
N GLY A 85 11.46 -23.43 -12.33
CA GLY A 85 12.47 -23.01 -11.35
C GLY A 85 12.10 -21.79 -10.49
N CYS A 86 11.09 -21.01 -10.86
CA CYS A 86 10.62 -19.92 -10.01
C CYS A 86 9.78 -20.44 -8.86
N LYS A 87 10.33 -20.44 -7.64
CA LYS A 87 9.53 -20.67 -6.44
C LYS A 87 8.54 -19.51 -6.29
N LYS A 88 7.25 -19.82 -6.18
CA LYS A 88 6.23 -18.81 -5.85
C LYS A 88 6.50 -18.28 -4.44
N VAL A 89 7.12 -17.11 -4.35
CA VAL A 89 7.46 -16.46 -3.07
C VAL A 89 6.33 -15.59 -2.52
N VAL A 90 5.34 -15.26 -3.36
CA VAL A 90 4.22 -14.40 -2.99
C VAL A 90 2.87 -14.96 -3.44
N LYS A 91 1.87 -14.82 -2.57
CA LYS A 91 0.47 -15.15 -2.89
C LYS A 91 -0.21 -13.90 -3.45
N PRO A 92 -1.00 -14.01 -4.52
CA PRO A 92 -1.83 -12.91 -5.00
C PRO A 92 -2.73 -12.40 -3.88
N VAL A 93 -2.98 -11.09 -3.88
CA VAL A 93 -3.96 -10.45 -3.00
C VAL A 93 -5.18 -10.09 -3.84
N SER A 94 -6.36 -10.48 -3.38
CA SER A 94 -7.62 -10.09 -4.04
C SER A 94 -7.89 -8.61 -3.83
N VAL A 95 -8.19 -7.90 -4.91
CA VAL A 95 -8.53 -6.47 -4.86
C VAL A 95 -9.99 -6.31 -4.44
N THR A 96 -10.21 -5.68 -3.28
CA THR A 96 -11.53 -5.37 -2.73
C THR A 96 -12.13 -4.10 -3.35
N SER A 97 -13.39 -3.77 -3.07
CA SER A 97 -14.00 -2.52 -3.53
C SER A 97 -13.25 -1.28 -3.01
N ILE A 98 -12.81 -1.28 -1.74
CA ILE A 98 -12.01 -0.18 -1.20
C ILE A 98 -10.63 -0.12 -1.86
N GLY A 99 -10.03 -1.28 -2.08
CA GLY A 99 -8.77 -1.40 -2.80
C GLY A 99 -8.87 -0.85 -4.23
N LYS A 100 -9.95 -1.14 -4.95
CA LYS A 100 -10.22 -0.55 -6.28
C LYS A 100 -10.37 0.96 -6.19
N SER A 101 -11.17 1.46 -5.25
CA SER A 101 -11.39 2.90 -5.08
C SER A 101 -10.11 3.64 -4.76
N LEU A 102 -9.23 3.05 -3.94
CA LEU A 102 -7.91 3.61 -3.70
C LEU A 102 -7.05 3.53 -4.96
N LEU A 103 -6.79 2.33 -5.50
CA LEU A 103 -5.86 2.10 -6.61
C LEU A 103 -6.25 2.74 -7.94
N THR A 104 -7.52 3.08 -8.14
CA THR A 104 -8.03 3.57 -9.43
C THR A 104 -8.82 4.86 -9.33
N THR A 105 -9.02 5.38 -8.11
CA THR A 105 -9.83 6.57 -7.83
C THR A 105 -11.24 6.57 -8.44
N LYS A 106 -11.78 5.37 -8.68
CA LYS A 106 -13.13 5.09 -9.22
C LYS A 106 -13.95 4.20 -8.31
#